data_AF-A0AAD7N600-F1
#
_entry.id   AF-A0AAD7N600-F1
#
_cell.length_a   1.000
_cell.length_b   1.000
_cell.length_c   1.000
_cell.angle_alpha   90.00
_cell.angle_beta   90.00
_cell.angle_gamma   90.00
#
_symmetry.space_group_name_H-M   'P 1'
#
loop_
_entity.id
_entity.type
_entity.pdbx_description
1 polymer ?
#
loop_
_entity_poly.entity_id
_entity_poly.type
_entity_poly.pdbx_seq_one_letter_code
_entity_poly.pdbx_strand_id
1 'polypeptide(L)'
;MKAFISFGWKAEWDIESVIQSGDFSDNRTVFTWLMAGDYLLFRRTGYLKTQPYWDLNYAAAGAPGTLTVEKMILTIRARPLEAIRLCLRSDVPVGVYLSGPGLTVPRPAITGMAMSLLKEKDPNAKLATFTLAFPGMHVRVVDSWQ
;
A
#
# COMPACT_ATOMS: atom_id res chain seq x y z
N MET A 1 -12.13 4.62 -15.37
CA MET A 1 -11.81 3.95 -16.65
C MET A 1 -13.01 3.73 -17.56
N LYS A 2 -14.17 3.23 -17.07
CA LYS A 2 -15.39 3.02 -17.89
C LYS A 2 -15.85 4.25 -18.69
N ALA A 3 -15.68 5.46 -18.14
CA ALA A 3 -16.04 6.71 -18.80
C ALA A 3 -15.24 7.02 -20.07
N PHE A 4 -14.05 6.44 -20.27
CA PHE A 4 -13.22 6.71 -21.45
C PHE A 4 -13.72 5.98 -22.70
N ILE A 5 -14.42 4.86 -22.54
CA ILE A 5 -14.97 4.06 -23.65
C ILE A 5 -15.98 4.89 -24.45
N SER A 6 -16.83 5.66 -23.77
CA SER A 6 -17.79 6.57 -24.41
C SER A 6 -17.16 7.72 -25.20
N PHE A 7 -15.86 7.99 -25.02
CA PHE A 7 -15.11 9.00 -25.77
C PHE A 7 -14.27 8.39 -26.90
N GLY A 8 -14.51 7.13 -27.27
CA GLY A 8 -13.78 6.45 -28.35
C GLY A 8 -12.35 6.06 -27.97
N TRP A 9 -12.02 6.06 -26.67
CA TRP A 9 -10.73 5.57 -26.22
C TRP A 9 -10.58 4.09 -26.55
N LYS A 10 -9.52 3.77 -27.27
CA LYS A 10 -9.05 2.40 -27.49
C LYS A 10 -7.94 2.14 -26.48
N ALA A 11 -8.23 1.32 -25.49
CA ALA A 11 -7.23 0.93 -24.51
C ALA A 11 -6.15 0.09 -25.21
N GLU A 12 -4.95 0.63 -25.30
CA GLU A 12 -3.78 -0.07 -25.83
C GLU A 12 -2.93 -0.55 -24.66
N TRP A 13 -2.63 -1.85 -24.69
CA TRP A 13 -1.77 -2.47 -23.68
C TRP A 13 -0.31 -2.13 -23.96
N ASP A 14 0.39 -1.71 -22.93
CA ASP A 14 1.85 -1.70 -22.96
C ASP A 14 2.36 -3.10 -22.58
N ILE A 15 2.49 -3.96 -23.60
CA ILE A 15 2.92 -5.36 -23.43
C ILE A 15 4.29 -5.42 -22.77
N GLU A 16 5.19 -4.50 -23.10
CA GLU A 16 6.54 -4.47 -22.55
C GLU A 16 6.51 -4.12 -21.06
N SER A 17 5.70 -3.12 -20.68
CA SER A 17 5.48 -2.79 -19.26
C SER A 17 4.89 -3.97 -18.49
N VAL A 18 3.95 -4.72 -19.06
CA VAL A 18 3.39 -5.92 -18.41
C VAL A 18 4.45 -6.99 -18.17
N ILE A 19 5.30 -7.27 -19.16
CA ILE A 19 6.36 -8.29 -19.06
C ILE A 19 7.43 -7.86 -18.05
N GLN A 20 7.83 -6.59 -18.09
CA GLN A 20 8.91 -6.05 -17.27
C GLN A 20 8.46 -5.63 -15.87
N SER A 21 7.16 -5.69 -15.56
CA SER A 21 6.60 -5.04 -14.36
C SER A 21 6.99 -3.56 -14.30
N GLY A 22 6.75 -2.85 -15.41
CA GLY A 22 7.06 -1.43 -15.57
C GLY A 22 6.38 -0.55 -14.52
N ASP A 23 5.21 -0.97 -14.01
CA ASP A 23 4.50 -0.31 -12.92
C ASP A 23 5.28 -0.26 -11.60
N PHE A 24 6.21 -1.19 -11.39
CA PHE A 24 7.11 -1.20 -10.22
C PHE A 24 8.50 -0.65 -10.51
N SER A 25 8.96 -0.76 -11.75
CA SER A 25 10.35 -0.52 -12.13
C SER A 25 10.59 0.78 -12.89
N ASP A 26 9.54 1.36 -13.49
CA ASP A 26 9.56 2.63 -14.18
C ASP A 26 8.24 3.40 -13.98
N ASN A 27 7.96 4.33 -14.89
CA ASN A 27 6.84 5.26 -14.82
C ASN A 27 5.62 4.82 -15.65
N ARG A 28 5.69 3.69 -16.36
CA ARG A 28 4.65 3.19 -17.25
C ARG A 28 3.65 2.35 -16.47
N THR A 29 2.36 2.47 -16.81
CA THR A 29 1.37 1.50 -16.35
C THR A 29 1.13 0.45 -17.44
N VAL A 30 0.24 -0.51 -17.17
CA VAL A 30 -0.23 -1.46 -18.18
C VAL A 30 -0.91 -0.79 -19.40
N PHE A 31 -1.20 0.51 -19.32
CA PHE A 31 -1.71 1.32 -20.43
C PHE A 31 -0.67 2.34 -20.88
N THR A 32 -0.54 2.52 -22.19
CA THR A 32 0.51 3.32 -22.84
C THR A 32 0.54 4.82 -22.49
N TRP A 33 -0.52 5.41 -21.92
CA TRP A 33 -0.63 6.88 -21.73
C TRP A 33 -0.99 7.35 -20.32
N LEU A 34 -1.03 6.44 -19.35
CA LEU A 34 -1.32 6.80 -17.96
C LEU A 34 -0.16 6.34 -17.08
N MET A 35 0.31 7.22 -16.22
CA MET A 35 1.30 6.92 -15.19
C MET A 35 0.61 6.78 -13.84
N ALA A 36 1.15 5.95 -12.96
CA ALA A 36 0.65 5.85 -11.59
C ALA A 36 0.91 7.19 -10.88
N GLY A 37 -0.14 7.84 -10.39
CA GLY A 37 0.01 9.15 -9.76
C GLY A 37 -0.38 10.37 -10.54
N ASP A 38 -0.87 10.14 -11.75
CA ASP A 38 -1.27 11.21 -12.63
C ASP A 38 -2.78 11.29 -12.73
N TYR A 39 -3.28 12.49 -13.04
CA TYR A 39 -4.63 12.70 -13.49
C TYR A 39 -4.65 13.20 -14.93
N LEU A 40 -5.76 12.92 -15.61
CA LEU A 40 -6.00 13.36 -16.99
C LEU A 40 -6.91 14.58 -16.98
N LEU A 41 -6.45 15.66 -17.58
CA LEU A 41 -7.24 16.84 -17.87
C LEU A 41 -7.71 16.78 -19.33
N PHE A 42 -9.02 16.66 -19.52
CA PHE A 42 -9.65 16.70 -20.83
C PHE A 42 -10.52 17.95 -20.98
N ARG A 43 -10.26 18.76 -22.01
CA ARG A 43 -11.08 19.94 -22.35
C ARG A 43 -11.97 19.64 -23.54
N ARG A 44 -13.15 20.27 -23.59
CA ARG A 44 -14.11 20.15 -24.71
C ARG A 44 -13.50 20.50 -26.08
N THR A 45 -12.43 21.29 -26.10
CA THR A 45 -11.66 21.63 -27.32
C THR A 45 -10.81 20.47 -27.87
N GLY A 46 -10.87 19.28 -27.26
CA GLY A 46 -10.07 18.11 -27.64
C GLY A 46 -8.66 18.09 -27.03
N TYR A 47 -8.35 19.02 -26.12
CA TYR A 47 -7.05 19.05 -25.44
C TYR A 47 -7.01 18.02 -24.31
N LEU A 48 -6.11 17.05 -24.42
CA LEU A 48 -5.82 16.04 -23.40
C LEU A 48 -4.41 16.28 -22.84
N LYS A 49 -4.30 16.39 -21.52
CA LYS A 49 -3.02 16.51 -20.81
C LYS A 49 -2.99 15.60 -19.59
N THR A 50 -1.86 14.96 -19.37
CA THR A 50 -1.57 14.21 -18.14
C THR A 50 -0.76 15.09 -17.18
N GLN A 51 -1.07 15.06 -15.89
CA GLN A 51 -0.34 15.81 -14.88
C GLN A 51 -0.23 15.03 -13.55
N PRO A 52 0.95 14.99 -12.91
CA PRO A 52 1.12 14.35 -11.60
C PRO A 52 0.33 15.09 -10.52
N TYR A 53 -0.30 14.34 -9.62
CA TYR A 53 -0.95 14.89 -8.42
C TYR A 53 -0.18 14.62 -7.12
N TRP A 54 0.85 13.78 -7.15
CA TRP A 54 1.69 13.49 -5.99
C TRP A 54 3.16 13.43 -6.39
N ASP A 55 4.02 13.74 -5.43
CA ASP A 55 5.47 13.64 -5.55
C ASP A 55 6.08 13.31 -4.18
N LEU A 56 7.19 12.58 -4.18
CA LEU A 56 7.92 12.20 -2.98
C LEU A 56 9.10 13.14 -2.80
N ASN A 57 8.95 14.10 -1.90
CA ASN A 57 10.02 15.00 -1.54
C ASN A 57 10.97 14.34 -0.53
N TYR A 58 11.99 13.64 -1.05
CA TYR A 58 13.06 13.08 -0.25
C TYR A 58 14.21 14.07 -0.08
N ALA A 59 14.82 14.08 1.11
CA ALA A 59 16.07 14.80 1.30
C ALA A 59 17.17 14.21 0.43
N ALA A 60 18.12 15.04 -0.01
CA ALA A 60 19.27 14.58 -0.78
C ALA A 60 20.04 13.50 -0.01
N ALA A 61 20.61 12.54 -0.75
CA ALA A 61 21.43 11.49 -0.15
C ALA A 61 22.58 12.11 0.66
N GLY A 62 22.73 11.70 1.92
CA GLY A 62 23.75 12.24 2.84
C GLY A 62 23.36 13.53 3.57
N ALA A 63 22.14 14.05 3.37
CA ALA A 63 21.64 15.14 4.19
C ALA A 63 21.58 14.71 5.68
N PRO A 64 22.08 15.54 6.62
CA PRO A 64 22.07 15.19 8.02
C PRO A 64 20.64 15.03 8.54
N GLY A 65 20.39 13.96 9.30
CA GLY A 65 19.11 13.73 9.94
C GLY A 65 18.78 14.86 10.90
N THR A 66 17.65 15.52 10.69
CA THR A 66 17.24 16.69 11.50
C THR A 66 16.47 16.31 12.77
N LEU A 67 16.14 15.03 12.94
CA LEU A 67 15.31 14.52 14.03
C LEU A 67 16.14 13.66 15.00
N THR A 68 15.85 13.75 16.29
CA THR A 68 16.39 12.81 17.27
C THR A 68 15.75 11.43 17.09
N VAL A 69 16.44 10.39 17.57
CA VAL A 69 15.97 9.00 17.46
C VAL A 69 14.60 8.82 18.11
N GLU A 70 14.37 9.43 19.26
CA GLU A 70 13.10 9.35 20.01
C GLU A 70 11.95 9.93 19.16
N LYS A 71 12.19 11.08 18.53
CA LYS A 71 11.20 11.73 17.68
C LYS A 71 10.94 10.93 16.41
N MET A 72 11.95 10.28 15.86
CA MET A 72 11.78 9.36 14.73
C MET A 72 10.91 8.15 15.12
N ILE A 73 11.19 7.51 16.25
CA ILE A 73 10.40 6.37 16.77
C ILE A 73 8.94 6.78 16.95
N LEU A 74 8.68 7.90 17.61
CA LEU A 74 7.31 8.41 17.81
C LEU A 74 6.60 8.68 16.48
N THR A 75 7.30 9.30 15.53
CA THR A 75 6.74 9.61 14.21
C THR A 75 6.40 8.34 13.41
N ILE A 76 7.31 7.37 13.42
CA ILE A 76 7.12 6.08 12.74
C ILE A 76 6.02 5.26 13.42
N ARG A 77 5.78 5.41 14.72
CA ARG A 77 4.66 4.74 15.39
C ARG A 77 3.31 5.40 15.10
N ALA A 78 3.27 6.73 15.08
CA ALA A 78 2.04 7.50 14.88
C ALA A 78 1.50 7.41 13.44
N ARG A 79 2.35 7.49 12.41
CA ARG A 79 1.90 7.51 11.00
C ARG A 79 1.15 6.24 10.56
N PRO A 80 1.68 5.02 10.80
CA PRO A 80 0.97 3.78 10.51
C PRO A 80 -0.28 3.62 11.37
N LEU A 81 -0.24 4.04 12.64
CA LEU A 81 -1.41 3.95 13.52
C LEU A 81 -2.59 4.77 12.96
N GLU A 82 -2.34 6.00 12.50
CA GLU A 82 -3.36 6.82 11.85
C GLU A 82 -3.82 6.24 10.51
N ALA A 83 -2.91 5.71 9.70
CA ALA A 83 -3.28 5.04 8.45
C ALA A 83 -4.19 3.81 8.70
N ILE A 84 -3.85 2.98 9.68
CA ILE A 84 -4.67 1.82 10.10
C ILE A 84 -6.03 2.30 10.61
N ARG A 85 -6.05 3.35 11.44
CA ARG A 85 -7.28 3.93 11.97
C ARG A 85 -8.22 4.40 10.86
N LEU A 86 -7.69 5.00 9.79
CA LEU A 86 -8.46 5.39 8.61
C LEU A 86 -9.02 4.17 7.87
N CYS A 87 -8.22 3.10 7.71
CA CYS A 87 -8.67 1.87 7.06
C CYS A 87 -9.76 1.14 7.86
N LEU A 88 -9.70 1.20 9.20
CA LEU A 88 -10.68 0.59 10.11
C LEU A 88 -12.02 1.35 10.20
N ARG A 89 -12.18 2.49 9.53
CA ARG A 89 -13.46 3.21 9.45
C ARG A 89 -14.44 2.59 8.45
N SER A 90 -14.06 1.52 7.78
CA SER A 90 -14.90 0.85 6.81
C SER A 90 -16.09 0.15 7.48
N ASP A 91 -17.26 0.16 6.82
CA ASP A 91 -18.46 -0.56 7.25
C ASP A 91 -18.37 -2.08 6.99
N VAL A 92 -17.31 -2.54 6.30
CA VAL A 92 -17.07 -3.95 6.03
C VAL A 92 -16.05 -4.56 7.00
N PRO A 93 -16.18 -5.86 7.33
CA PRO A 93 -15.19 -6.55 8.15
C PRO A 93 -13.79 -6.49 7.52
N VAL A 94 -12.79 -6.10 8.32
CA VAL A 94 -11.39 -6.03 7.91
C VAL A 94 -10.67 -7.30 8.36
N GLY A 95 -9.97 -7.97 7.43
CA GLY A 95 -9.09 -9.09 7.71
C GLY A 95 -7.63 -8.72 7.46
N VAL A 96 -6.71 -9.31 8.24
CA VAL A 96 -5.26 -9.09 8.07
C VAL A 96 -4.57 -10.36 7.57
N TYR A 97 -3.86 -10.21 6.46
CA TYR A 97 -3.01 -11.27 5.92
C TYR A 97 -1.68 -11.33 6.68
N LEU A 98 -1.38 -12.51 7.22
CA LEU A 98 -0.10 -12.84 7.82
C LEU A 98 0.64 -13.81 6.90
N SER A 99 1.75 -13.36 6.31
CA SER A 99 2.67 -14.27 5.62
C SER A 99 3.40 -15.13 6.65
N GLY A 100 3.76 -16.37 6.30
CA GLY A 100 4.58 -17.24 7.15
C GLY A 100 5.91 -16.63 7.60
N PRO A 101 6.65 -17.31 8.50
CA PRO A 101 7.72 -16.74 9.33
C PRO A 101 9.00 -16.33 8.58
N GLY A 102 9.05 -16.45 7.25
CA GLY A 102 10.24 -16.16 6.47
C GLY A 102 10.40 -14.70 6.04
N LEU A 103 9.34 -13.87 6.04
CA LEU A 103 9.46 -12.51 5.54
C LEU A 103 8.64 -11.50 6.33
N THR A 104 9.35 -10.45 6.78
CA THR A 104 8.88 -9.08 7.11
C THR A 104 8.17 -8.86 8.46
N VAL A 105 8.94 -8.27 9.37
CA VAL A 105 8.58 -7.64 10.66
C VAL A 105 7.37 -6.68 10.65
N PRO A 106 7.03 -5.92 9.58
CA PRO A 106 5.92 -4.96 9.67
C PRO A 106 4.53 -5.57 9.89
N ARG A 107 4.25 -6.82 9.46
CA ARG A 107 2.87 -7.36 9.45
C ARG A 107 2.31 -7.72 10.84
N PRO A 108 3.08 -8.40 11.74
CA PRO A 108 2.65 -8.60 13.12
C PRO A 108 2.44 -7.28 13.86
N ALA A 109 3.28 -6.27 13.62
CA ALA A 109 3.14 -4.95 14.22
C ALA A 109 1.86 -4.24 13.79
N ILE A 110 1.53 -4.26 12.50
CA ILE A 110 0.27 -3.70 11.95
C ILE A 110 -0.95 -4.42 12.57
N THR A 111 -0.90 -5.75 12.68
CA THR A 111 -1.98 -6.55 13.29
C THR A 111 -2.20 -6.17 14.75
N GLY A 112 -1.12 -6.02 15.52
CA GLY A 112 -1.16 -5.57 16.90
C GLY A 112 -1.73 -4.15 17.06
N MET A 113 -1.30 -3.22 16.20
CA MET A 113 -1.83 -1.85 16.18
C MET A 113 -3.32 -1.81 15.84
N ALA A 114 -3.75 -2.57 14.83
CA ALA A 114 -5.17 -2.68 14.46
C ALA A 114 -6.01 -3.27 15.61
N MET A 115 -5.53 -4.34 16.25
CA MET A 115 -6.18 -4.94 17.40
C MET A 115 -6.29 -3.97 18.58
N SER A 116 -5.23 -3.20 18.86
CA SER A 116 -5.25 -2.17 19.92
C SER A 116 -6.36 -1.15 19.67
N LEU A 117 -6.44 -0.61 18.45
CA LEU A 117 -7.46 0.38 18.08
C LEU A 117 -8.89 -0.20 18.11
N LEU A 118 -9.06 -1.46 17.76
CA LEU A 118 -10.36 -2.13 17.86
C LEU A 118 -10.80 -2.32 19.32
N LYS A 119 -9.86 -2.75 20.18
CA LYS A 119 -10.11 -2.95 21.61
C LYS A 119 -10.40 -1.66 22.38
N GLU A 120 -9.88 -0.52 21.92
CA GLU A 120 -10.24 0.79 22.48
C GLU A 120 -11.73 1.11 22.31
N LYS A 121 -12.38 0.61 21.25
CA LYS A 121 -13.82 0.82 21.00
C LYS A 121 -14.68 -0.29 21.56
N ASP A 122 -14.25 -1.54 21.43
CA ASP A 122 -14.94 -2.71 21.94
C ASP A 122 -13.91 -3.69 22.53
N PRO A 123 -13.87 -3.88 23.85
CA PRO A 123 -12.94 -4.82 24.49
C PRO A 123 -13.04 -6.26 23.96
N ASN A 124 -14.19 -6.65 23.41
CA ASN A 124 -14.44 -7.98 22.85
C ASN A 124 -14.18 -8.07 21.33
N ALA A 125 -13.69 -6.99 20.72
CA ALA A 125 -13.43 -6.95 19.29
C ALA A 125 -12.47 -8.06 18.86
N LYS A 126 -12.78 -8.68 17.73
CA LYS A 126 -11.96 -9.73 17.10
C LYS A 126 -11.49 -9.25 15.74
N LEU A 127 -10.26 -9.59 15.41
CA LEU A 127 -9.65 -9.31 14.11
C LEU A 127 -9.39 -10.65 13.43
N ALA A 128 -9.96 -10.83 12.24
CA ALA A 128 -9.71 -12.02 11.45
C ALA A 128 -8.28 -11.95 10.88
N THR A 129 -7.47 -12.97 11.15
CA THR A 129 -6.15 -13.13 10.53
C THR A 129 -6.12 -14.41 9.71
N PHE A 130 -5.42 -14.38 8.58
CA PHE A 130 -5.31 -15.54 7.71
C PHE A 130 -3.91 -15.62 7.09
N THR A 131 -3.49 -16.87 6.83
CA THR A 131 -2.19 -17.20 6.24
C THR A 131 -2.43 -18.14 5.06
N LEU A 132 -1.68 -17.95 3.99
CA LEU A 132 -1.69 -18.84 2.83
C LEU A 132 -0.37 -19.60 2.78
N ALA A 133 -0.45 -20.92 2.58
CA ALA A 133 0.71 -21.81 2.47
C ALA A 133 0.42 -22.92 1.45
N PHE A 134 1.48 -23.38 0.77
CA PHE A 134 1.38 -24.53 -0.13
C PHE A 134 1.34 -25.84 0.67
N PRO A 135 0.54 -26.84 0.23
CA PRO A 135 0.55 -28.17 0.84
C PRO A 135 1.97 -28.76 0.89
N GLY A 136 2.40 -29.24 2.06
CA GLY A 136 3.72 -29.85 2.27
C GLY A 136 4.82 -28.90 2.77
N MET A 137 4.60 -27.59 2.78
CA MET A 137 5.50 -26.64 3.44
C MET A 137 5.08 -26.47 4.91
N HIS A 138 5.53 -27.39 5.77
CA HIS A 138 5.40 -27.21 7.21
C HIS A 138 6.27 -26.04 7.67
N VAL A 139 5.62 -24.90 7.84
CA VAL A 139 6.15 -23.82 8.64
C VAL A 139 6.22 -24.32 10.08
N ARG A 140 7.42 -24.66 10.57
CA ARG A 140 7.66 -24.84 12.00
C ARG A 140 7.50 -23.47 12.66
N VAL A 141 6.46 -23.31 13.47
CA VAL A 141 6.44 -22.25 14.48
C VAL A 141 7.58 -22.60 15.44
N VAL A 142 8.64 -21.80 15.42
CA VAL A 142 9.73 -21.95 16.37
C VAL A 142 9.25 -21.30 17.66
N ASP A 143 8.68 -22.11 18.55
CA ASP A 143 8.48 -21.73 19.95
C ASP A 143 9.84 -21.75 20.64
N SER A 144 10.58 -20.65 20.59
CA SER A 144 11.76 -20.47 21.44
C SER A 144 11.90 -19.03 21.90
N TRP A 145 11.27 -18.73 23.03
CA TRP A 145 11.79 -17.77 24.01
C TRP A 145 11.98 -18.54 25.31
N GLN A 146 13.18 -19.12 25.47
CA GLN A 146 13.80 -19.38 26.76
C GLN A 146 14.96 -18.39 26.92
#